data_AF-A0A1F9ELI3-F1
#
_entry.id   AF-A0A1F9ELI3-F1
#
_cell.length_a   1.000
_cell.length_b   1.000
_cell.length_c   1.000
_cell.angle_alpha   90.00
_cell.angle_beta   90.00
_cell.angle_gamma   90.00
#
_symmetry.space_group_name_H-M   'P 1'
#
loop_
_entity.id
_entity.type
_entity.pdbx_description
1 polymer ?
#
loop_
_entity_poly.entity_id
_entity_poly.type
_entity_poly.pdbx_seq_one_letter_code
_entity_poly.pdbx_strand_id
1 'polypeptide(L)'
;MLQREGERIIKKLKPGDHVVALSDKGSLMTSNALSDYIGSLQDTGAKRLCFIIGGPWGLHKSVADASNAVLSLSRMTLPHDMARLVLAEQVYRAFTIMRGEPYSH
;
A
#
# COMPACT_ATOMS: atom_id res chain seq x y z
N MET A 1 -22.30 -4.94 -2.43
CA MET A 1 -21.30 -4.78 -3.51
C MET A 1 -19.88 -4.80 -2.93
N LEU A 2 -19.52 -3.83 -2.09
CA LEU A 2 -18.22 -3.76 -1.39
C LEU A 2 -17.81 -5.07 -0.69
N GLN A 3 -18.72 -5.74 0.03
CA GLN A 3 -18.41 -7.01 0.69
C GLN A 3 -17.93 -8.09 -0.31
N ARG A 4 -18.64 -8.26 -1.44
CA ARG A 4 -18.26 -9.22 -2.49
C ARG A 4 -16.93 -8.85 -3.15
N GLU A 5 -16.63 -7.56 -3.30
CA GLU A 5 -15.32 -7.10 -3.78
C GLU A 5 -14.22 -7.40 -2.78
N GLY A 6 -14.45 -7.13 -1.49
CA GLY A 6 -13.54 -7.47 -0.41
C GLY A 6 -13.22 -8.96 -0.36
N GLU A 7 -14.24 -9.82 -0.47
CA GLU A 7 -14.05 -11.28 -0.57
C GLU A 7 -13.19 -11.67 -1.78
N ARG A 8 -13.41 -11.06 -2.95
CA ARG A 8 -12.58 -11.32 -4.15
C ARG A 8 -11.14 -10.87 -3.98
N ILE A 9 -10.90 -9.75 -3.29
CA ILE A 9 -9.56 -9.26 -2.97
C ILE A 9 -8.87 -10.24 -2.02
N ILE A 10 -9.51 -10.59 -0.91
CA ILE A 10 -8.94 -11.48 0.11
C ILE A 10 -8.62 -12.86 -0.48
N LYS A 11 -9.48 -13.39 -1.37
CA LYS A 11 -9.22 -14.66 -2.08
C LYS A 11 -7.96 -14.67 -2.96
N LYS A 12 -7.41 -13.50 -3.33
CA LYS A 12 -6.17 -13.41 -4.11
C LYS A 12 -4.92 -13.37 -3.23
N LEU A 13 -5.07 -13.13 -1.93
CA LEU A 13 -3.96 -13.08 -0.99
C LEU A 13 -3.48 -14.50 -0.68
N LYS A 14 -2.17 -14.65 -0.48
CA LYS A 14 -1.55 -15.91 -0.09
C LYS A 14 -1.17 -15.89 1.39
N PRO A 15 -1.10 -17.07 2.05
CA PRO A 15 -0.52 -17.15 3.38
C PRO A 15 0.88 -16.54 3.40
N GLY A 16 1.11 -15.63 4.35
CA GLY A 16 2.39 -14.92 4.50
C GLY A 16 2.58 -13.70 3.60
N ASP A 17 1.57 -13.30 2.80
CA ASP A 17 1.60 -11.98 2.14
C ASP A 17 1.57 -10.89 3.21
N HIS A 18 2.43 -9.88 3.08
CA HIS A 18 2.35 -8.66 3.88
C HIS A 18 1.46 -7.65 3.16
N VAL A 19 0.31 -7.36 3.74
CA VAL A 19 -0.78 -6.67 3.07
C VAL A 19 -0.90 -5.24 3.58
N VAL A 20 -0.93 -4.28 2.65
CA VAL A 20 -1.10 -2.85 2.94
C VAL A 20 -2.34 -2.33 2.22
N ALA A 21 -3.39 -1.98 2.97
CA ALA A 21 -4.57 -1.34 2.40
C ALA A 21 -4.36 0.17 2.27
N LEU A 22 -4.76 0.75 1.14
CA LEU A 22 -4.83 2.20 0.98
C LEU A 22 -6.18 2.74 1.45
N SER A 23 -6.13 3.75 2.32
CA SER A 23 -7.30 4.51 2.77
C SER A 23 -6.87 5.90 3.21
N ASP A 24 -7.74 6.87 2.98
CA ASP A 24 -7.70 8.23 3.54
C ASP A 24 -7.56 8.26 5.08
N LYS A 25 -8.02 7.21 5.77
CA LYS A 25 -7.90 7.02 7.23
C LYS A 25 -6.63 6.30 7.66
N GLY A 26 -5.75 5.94 6.73
CA GLY A 26 -4.49 5.29 7.00
C GLY A 26 -3.44 6.24 7.60
N SER A 27 -2.33 5.67 8.05
CA SER A 27 -1.18 6.46 8.50
C SER A 27 -0.53 7.16 7.31
N LEU A 28 -0.10 8.41 7.48
CA LEU A 28 0.71 9.10 6.48
C LEU A 28 2.18 8.74 6.68
N MET A 29 2.88 8.47 5.58
CA MET A 29 4.32 8.25 5.58
C MET A 29 5.00 9.26 4.65
N THR A 30 6.18 9.73 5.05
CA THR A 30 7.09 10.40 4.12
C THR A 30 7.70 9.36 3.17
N SER A 31 8.30 9.80 2.06
CA SER A 31 8.97 8.87 1.14
C SER A 31 10.12 8.09 1.82
N ASN A 32 10.87 8.72 2.72
CA ASN A 32 11.90 8.05 3.52
C ASN A 32 11.27 7.01 4.46
N ALA A 33 10.20 7.36 5.18
CA ALA A 33 9.53 6.41 6.07
C ALA A 33 8.93 5.22 5.31
N LEU A 34 8.41 5.43 4.10
CA LEU A 34 7.95 4.35 3.22
C LEU A 34 9.12 3.47 2.75
N SER A 35 10.26 4.08 2.42
CA SER A 35 11.51 3.37 2.08
C SER A 35 11.98 2.48 3.22
N ASP A 36 12.08 3.03 4.43
CA ASP A 36 12.48 2.30 5.64
C ASP A 36 11.48 1.18 5.98
N TYR A 37 10.18 1.46 5.85
CA TYR A 37 9.13 0.46 6.05
C TYR A 37 9.27 -0.71 5.08
N ILE A 38 9.41 -0.45 3.78
CA ILE A 38 9.61 -1.50 2.77
C ILE A 38 10.92 -2.25 3.02
N GLY A 39 12.01 -1.56 3.39
CA GLY A 39 13.29 -2.17 3.76
C GLY A 39 13.17 -3.15 4.92
N SER A 40 12.51 -2.74 6.01
CA SER A 40 12.31 -3.61 7.18
C SER A 40 11.53 -4.90 6.85
N LEU A 41 10.65 -4.87 5.86
CA LEU A 41 9.93 -6.05 5.39
C LEU A 41 10.85 -7.01 4.61
N GLN A 42 11.83 -6.48 3.87
CA GLN A 42 12.83 -7.31 3.21
C GLN A 42 13.72 -8.02 4.23
N ASP A 43 14.15 -7.31 5.27
CA ASP A 43 15.01 -7.85 6.34
C ASP A 43 14.32 -8.95 7.14
N THR A 44 13.00 -8.83 7.35
CA THR A 44 12.18 -9.85 8.05
C THR A 44 11.82 -11.04 7.17
N GLY A 45 12.25 -11.06 5.90
CA GLY A 45 12.03 -12.16 4.97
C GLY A 45 10.62 -12.21 4.37
N ALA A 46 9.88 -11.09 4.38
CA ALA A 46 8.59 -11.00 3.73
C ALA A 46 8.74 -11.25 2.23
N LYS A 47 8.19 -12.36 1.73
CA LYS A 47 8.37 -12.75 0.32
C LYS A 47 7.55 -11.91 -0.64
N ARG A 48 6.42 -11.36 -0.17
CA ARG A 48 5.42 -10.69 -1.00
C ARG A 48 4.78 -9.54 -0.23
N LEU A 49 4.99 -8.32 -0.72
CA LEU A 49 4.30 -7.11 -0.28
C LEU A 49 3.15 -6.80 -1.24
N CYS A 50 1.92 -6.73 -0.72
CA CYS A 50 0.71 -6.55 -1.50
C CYS A 50 -0.01 -5.26 -1.10
N PHE A 51 0.01 -4.25 -1.98
CA PHE A 51 -0.80 -3.06 -1.81
C PHE A 51 -2.20 -3.25 -2.38
N ILE A 52 -3.22 -2.81 -1.64
CA ILE A 52 -4.63 -2.89 -2.05
C ILE A 52 -5.20 -1.49 -2.20
N ILE A 53 -5.72 -1.21 -3.40
CA ILE A 53 -6.43 0.04 -3.71
C ILE A 53 -7.92 -0.29 -3.88
N GLY A 54 -8.77 0.42 -3.15
CA GLY A 54 -10.22 0.28 -3.29
C GLY A 54 -10.77 0.83 -4.60
N GLY A 55 -11.99 0.43 -4.92
CA GLY A 55 -12.75 1.02 -6.02
C GLY A 55 -13.30 2.41 -5.66
N PRO A 56 -14.21 2.97 -6.46
CA PRO A 56 -14.83 4.28 -6.21
C PRO A 56 -15.48 4.43 -4.83
N TRP A 57 -15.93 3.32 -4.23
CA TRP A 57 -16.59 3.28 -2.92
C TRP A 57 -15.65 2.89 -1.78
N GLY A 58 -14.34 2.81 -2.03
CA GLY A 58 -13.32 2.41 -1.07
C GLY A 58 -13.20 0.90 -0.89
N LEU A 59 -12.78 0.49 0.32
CA LEU A 59 -12.59 -0.91 0.70
C LEU A 59 -13.62 -1.32 1.76
N HIS A 60 -14.12 -2.54 1.65
CA HIS A 60 -14.89 -3.14 2.73
C HIS A 60 -14.01 -3.33 3.97
N LYS A 61 -14.58 -3.16 5.17
CA LYS A 61 -13.85 -3.26 6.44
C LYS A 61 -13.04 -4.56 6.58
N SER A 62 -13.57 -5.67 6.07
CA SER A 62 -12.87 -6.97 6.09
C SER A 62 -11.48 -6.94 5.42
N VAL A 63 -11.26 -6.06 4.44
CA VAL A 63 -9.96 -5.92 3.78
C VAL A 63 -8.97 -5.18 4.67
N ALA A 64 -9.42 -4.11 5.33
CA ALA A 64 -8.60 -3.40 6.31
C ALA A 64 -8.26 -4.29 7.51
N ASP A 65 -9.22 -5.08 7.99
CA ASP A 65 -9.01 -6.04 9.09
C ASP A 65 -8.02 -7.15 8.72
N ALA A 66 -7.94 -7.53 7.43
CA ALA A 66 -6.98 -8.50 6.92
C ALA A 66 -5.61 -7.91 6.55
N SER A 67 -5.44 -6.58 6.67
CA SER A 67 -4.20 -5.89 6.29
C SER A 67 -3.25 -5.77 7.48
N ASN A 68 -1.95 -5.91 7.24
CA ASN A 68 -0.91 -5.68 8.24
C ASN A 68 -0.72 -4.19 8.52
N ALA A 69 -1.02 -3.33 7.55
CA ALA A 69 -1.01 -1.88 7.71
C ALA A 69 -2.07 -1.20 6.84
N VAL A 70 -2.45 0.03 7.24
CA VAL A 70 -3.29 0.92 6.44
C VAL A 70 -2.52 2.21 6.17
N LEU A 71 -2.26 2.49 4.91
CA LEU A 71 -1.48 3.63 4.43
C LEU A 71 -2.39 4.67 3.79
N SER A 72 -2.17 5.94 4.10
CA SER A 72 -2.77 7.06 3.40
C SER A 72 -1.74 7.72 2.48
N LEU A 73 -2.11 7.95 1.22
CA LEU A 73 -1.27 8.69 0.27
C LEU A 73 -1.42 10.21 0.42
N SER A 74 -2.53 10.67 1.00
CA SER A 74 -2.85 12.08 1.17
C SER A 74 -4.00 12.26 2.14
N ARG A 75 -4.09 13.44 2.77
CA ARG A 75 -5.30 13.85 3.51
C ARG A 75 -6.47 14.14 2.56
N MET A 76 -6.20 14.29 1.26
CA MET A 76 -7.22 14.52 0.23
C MET A 76 -7.72 13.20 -0.35
N THR A 77 -8.96 13.21 -0.83
CA THR A 77 -9.52 12.09 -1.61
C THR A 77 -8.89 12.07 -2.99
N LEU A 78 -8.14 11.00 -3.28
CA LEU A 78 -7.59 10.76 -4.62
C LEU A 78 -8.51 9.80 -5.38
N PRO A 79 -8.84 10.08 -6.66
CA PRO A 79 -9.42 9.07 -7.54
C PRO A 79 -8.54 7.81 -7.57
N HIS A 80 -9.15 6.63 -7.59
CA HIS A 80 -8.43 5.37 -7.49
C HIS A 80 -7.34 5.19 -8.57
N ASP A 81 -7.55 5.70 -9.79
CA ASP A 81 -6.53 5.70 -10.85
C ASP A 81 -5.33 6.59 -10.52
N MET A 82 -5.56 7.76 -9.92
CA MET A 82 -4.49 8.64 -9.44
C MET A 82 -3.78 8.05 -8.23
N ALA A 83 -4.51 7.44 -7.31
CA ALA A 83 -3.91 6.73 -6.18
C ALA A 83 -2.98 5.59 -6.65
N ARG A 84 -3.35 4.87 -7.71
CA ARG A 84 -2.50 3.84 -8.32
C ARG A 84 -1.22 4.43 -8.92
N LEU A 85 -1.32 5.55 -9.64
CA LEU A 85 -0.16 6.23 -10.21
C LEU A 85 0.79 6.74 -9.13
N VAL A 86 0.26 7.44 -8.13
CA VAL A 86 1.04 7.97 -7.00
C VAL A 86 1.71 6.84 -6.21
N LEU A 87 0.98 5.76 -5.93
CA LEU A 87 1.57 4.60 -5.25
C LEU A 87 2.72 4.00 -6.06
N ALA A 88 2.54 3.80 -7.37
CA ALA A 88 3.57 3.20 -8.22
C ALA A 88 4.86 4.04 -8.23
N GLU A 89 4.71 5.36 -8.33
CA GLU A 89 5.83 6.30 -8.25
C GLU A 89 6.49 6.28 -6.86
N GLN A 90 5.71 6.28 -5.77
CA GLN A 90 6.27 6.24 -4.42
C GLN A 90 6.97 4.91 -4.10
N VAL A 91 6.50 3.79 -4.65
CA VAL A 91 7.21 2.50 -4.56
C VAL A 91 8.54 2.59 -5.34
N TYR A 92 8.53 3.10 -6.57
CA TYR A 92 9.76 3.32 -7.33
C TYR A 92 10.75 4.18 -6.55
N ARG A 93 10.30 5.33 -6.03
CA ARG A 93 11.09 6.24 -5.21
C ARG A 93 11.64 5.58 -3.95
N ALA A 94 10.82 4.81 -3.24
CA ALA A 94 11.23 4.08 -2.04
C ALA A 94 12.42 3.15 -2.33
N PHE A 95 12.37 2.40 -3.43
CA PHE A 95 13.48 1.54 -3.85
C PHE A 95 14.71 2.32 -4.32
N THR A 96 14.53 3.45 -5.01
CA THR A 96 15.65 4.33 -5.41
C THR A 96 16.38 4.88 -4.18
N ILE A 97 15.63 5.31 -3.15
CA ILE A 97 16.19 5.74 -1.86
C ILE A 97 16.96 4.59 -1.19
N MET A 98 16.39 3.38 -1.14
CA MET A 98 17.06 2.21 -0.55
C MET A 98 18.40 1.88 -1.22
N ARG A 99 18.52 2.12 -2.54
CA ARG A 99 19.76 1.89 -3.30
C ARG A 99 20.80 3.00 -3.11
N GLY A 100 20.47 4.08 -2.40
CA GLY A 100 21.33 5.25 -2.28
C GLY A 100 21.52 6.02 -3.60
N GLU A 101 20.65 5.78 -4.58
CA GLU A 101 20.68 6.49 -5.86
C GLU A 101 20.17 7.93 -5.67
N PRO A 102 20.79 8.94 -6.30
CA PRO A 102 20.30 10.30 -6.21
C PRO A 102 18.93 10.40 -6.87
N TYR A 103 17.89 10.53 -6.05
CA TYR A 103 16.55 10.86 -6.52
C TYR A 103 16.44 12.39 -6.67
N SER A 104 16.54 12.87 -7.89
CA SER A 104 16.37 14.30 -8.21
C SER A 104 14.87 14.65 -8.23
N HIS A 105 14.53 15.85 -7.74
CA HIS A 105 13.16 16.34 -7.52
C HIS A 105 12.21 16.16 -8.71
#